data_AF-A0A839NH60-F1
#
_entry.id   AF-A0A839NH60-F1
#
_cell.length_a   1.000
_cell.length_b   1.000
_cell.length_c   1.000
_cell.angle_alpha   90.00
_cell.angle_beta   90.00
_cell.angle_gamma   90.00
#
_symmetry.space_group_name_H-M   'P 1'
#
loop_
_entity.id
_entity.type
_entity.pdbx_description
1 polymer ?
#
loop_
_entity_poly.entity_id
_entity_poly.type
_entity_poly.pdbx_seq_one_letter_code
_entity_poly.pdbx_strand_id
1 'polypeptide(L)' 'MSTEVPAAAGRSIRVLIGELAQIEDAVRHTKTFTSTGDDGTDPVLNPQLVALFEREAEIVAALRQTDGPAMSVDVLRGDQ' A
#
# COMPACT_ATOMS: atom_id res chain seq x y z
N MET A 1 -25.17 -13.59 -17.60
CA MET A 1 -24.97 -12.27 -16.95
C MET A 1 -23.49 -12.14 -16.69
N SER A 2 -22.80 -11.42 -17.57
CA SER A 2 -21.36 -11.22 -17.50
C SER A 2 -21.07 -10.10 -16.49
N THR A 3 -20.45 -10.42 -15.36
CA THR A 3 -19.89 -9.41 -14.48
C THR A 3 -18.50 -9.06 -15.00
N GLU A 4 -18.45 -8.02 -15.83
CA GLU A 4 -17.21 -7.34 -16.19
C GLU A 4 -16.59 -6.79 -14.91
N VAL A 5 -15.51 -7.42 -14.46
CA VAL A 5 -14.65 -6.85 -13.42
C VAL A 5 -14.04 -5.59 -14.03
N PRO A 6 -14.28 -4.39 -13.48
CA PRO A 6 -13.75 -3.17 -14.06
C PRO A 6 -12.23 -3.28 -14.08
N ALA A 7 -11.66 -3.12 -15.28
CA ALA A 7 -10.24 -3.16 -15.53
C ALA A 7 -9.51 -2.29 -14.49
N ALA A 8 -8.62 -2.92 -13.71
CA ALA A 8 -7.44 -2.26 -13.20
C ALA A 8 -6.59 -1.84 -14.42
N ALA A 9 -7.03 -0.81 -15.12
CA ALA A 9 -6.34 -0.23 -16.25
C ALA A 9 -4.98 0.26 -15.72
N GLY A 10 -3.93 -0.43 -16.15
CA GLY A 10 -2.60 -0.43 -15.55
C GLY A 10 -2.06 0.97 -15.27
N ARG A 11 -1.99 1.32 -13.98
CA ARG A 11 -1.06 2.36 -13.55
C ARG A 11 0.35 1.84 -13.79
N SER A 12 1.21 2.66 -14.38
CA SER A 12 2.61 2.27 -14.60
C SER A 12 3.30 2.00 -13.26
N ILE A 13 4.14 0.96 -13.21
CA ILE A 13 4.97 0.65 -12.02
C ILE A 13 5.72 1.89 -11.51
N ARG A 14 6.22 2.75 -12.41
CA ARG A 14 6.90 4.00 -12.02
C ARG A 14 5.99 4.96 -11.27
N VAL A 15 4.72 5.03 -11.65
CA VAL A 15 3.72 5.87 -10.98
C VAL A 15 3.45 5.32 -9.58
N LEU A 16 3.25 4.01 -9.46
CA LEU A 16 3.02 3.34 -8.17
C LEU A 16 4.21 3.50 -7.20
N ILE A 17 5.44 3.38 -7.69
CA ILE A 17 6.65 3.66 -6.89
C ILE A 17 6.71 5.13 -6.48
N GLY A 18 6.35 6.05 -7.38
CA GLY A 18 6.26 7.47 -7.05
C GLY A 18 5.23 7.78 -5.97
N GLU A 19 4.06 7.13 -6.03
CA GLU A 19 3.03 7.24 -4.99
C GLU A 19 3.53 6.70 -3.65
N LEU A 20 4.27 5.58 -3.61
CA LEU A 20 4.87 5.07 -2.38
C LEU A 20 5.87 6.06 -1.76
N ALA A 21 6.73 6.68 -2.57
CA ALA A 21 7.69 7.67 -2.08
C ALA A 21 6.98 8.90 -1.46
N GLN A 22 5.86 9.33 -2.04
CA GLN A 22 5.04 10.42 -1.49
C GLN A 22 4.39 10.02 -0.15
N ILE A 23 3.92 8.78 -0.03
CA ILE A 23 3.36 8.27 1.23
C ILE A 23 4.45 8.19 2.31
N GLU A 24 5.64 7.71 1.97
CA GLU A 24 6.77 7.64 2.91
C GLU A 24 7.13 9.03 3.45
N ASP A 25 7.15 10.04 2.57
CA ASP A 25 7.37 11.44 2.95
C ASP A 25 6.24 11.99 3.83
N ALA A 26 4.98 11.71 3.47
CA ALA A 26 3.83 12.11 4.26
C ALA A 26 3.83 11.48 5.66
N VAL A 27 4.20 10.21 5.79
CA VAL A 27 4.34 9.53 7.09
C VAL A 27 5.43 10.17 7.94
N ARG A 28 6.59 10.53 7.35
CA ARG A 28 7.66 11.25 8.05
C ARG A 28 7.22 12.59 8.64
N HIS A 29 6.29 13.27 7.99
CA HIS A 29 5.80 14.59 8.40
C HIS A 29 4.51 14.56 9.22
N THR A 30 3.84 13.41 9.32
CA THR A 30 2.58 13.28 10.05
C THR A 30 2.83 12.86 11.49
N LYS A 31 2.27 13.61 12.44
CA LYS A 31 2.34 13.26 13.87
C LYS A 31 1.65 11.93 14.12
N THR A 32 2.31 11.05 14.89
CA THR A 32 1.76 9.74 15.26
C THR A 32 0.48 9.84 16.08
N PHE A 33 0.45 10.76 17.03
CA PHE A 33 -0.69 10.96 17.90
C PHE A 33 -1.24 12.37 17.77
N THR A 34 -2.55 12.48 17.86
CA THR A 34 -3.27 13.75 17.97
C THR A 34 -3.93 13.81 19.33
N SER A 35 -3.70 14.89 20.07
CA SER A 35 -4.46 15.19 21.28
C SER A 35 -5.87 15.56 20.86
N THR A 36 -6.83 14.69 21.15
CA THR A 36 -8.24 14.95 20.87
C THR A 36 -8.82 15.69 22.08
N GLY A 37 -8.58 17.00 22.16
CA GLY A 37 -9.21 17.88 23.16
C GLY A 37 -8.24 18.56 24.13
N ASP A 38 -8.66 19.75 24.58
CA ASP A 38 -7.95 20.71 25.43
C ASP A 38 -7.77 20.24 26.90
N ASP A 39 -8.09 18.98 27.21
CA ASP A 39 -8.32 18.49 28.58
C ASP A 39 -7.55 17.19 28.93
N GLY A 40 -6.38 16.97 28.31
CA GLY A 40 -5.46 15.92 28.76
C GLY A 40 -5.93 14.48 28.54
N THR A 41 -6.84 14.25 27.59
CA THR A 41 -7.29 12.90 27.22
C THR A 41 -6.21 12.16 26.41
N ASP A 42 -6.16 10.84 26.57
CA ASP A 42 -5.14 9.94 26.03
C ASP A 42 -4.80 10.21 24.55
N PRO A 43 -3.52 10.12 24.16
CA PRO A 43 -3.10 10.33 22.79
C PRO A 43 -3.79 9.32 21.85
N VAL A 44 -4.62 9.82 20.94
CA VAL A 44 -5.28 9.01 19.91
C VAL A 44 -4.39 8.94 18.67
N LEU A 45 -4.30 7.77 18.04
CA LEU A 45 -3.60 7.60 16.76
C LEU A 45 -4.16 8.59 15.73
N ASN A 46 -3.27 9.29 15.03
CA ASN A 46 -3.69 10.26 14.03
C ASN A 46 -4.45 9.55 12.89
N PRO A 47 -5.72 9.90 12.62
CA PRO A 47 -6.50 9.28 11.55
C PRO A 47 -5.87 9.46 10.16
N GLN A 48 -5.05 10.50 9.97
CA GLN A 48 -4.31 10.70 8.72
C GLN A 48 -3.27 9.61 8.49
N LEU A 49 -2.64 9.07 9.54
CA LEU A 49 -1.72 7.95 9.38
C LEU A 49 -2.44 6.66 8.99
N VAL A 50 -3.63 6.43 9.55
CA VAL A 50 -4.45 5.27 9.18
C VAL A 50 -4.78 5.31 7.69
N ALA A 51 -5.21 6.47 7.18
CA ALA A 51 -5.50 6.66 5.76
C ALA A 51 -4.25 6.46 4.87
N LEU A 52 -3.07 6.90 5.33
CA LEU A 52 -1.81 6.67 4.62
C LEU A 52 -1.45 5.18 4.54
N PHE A 53 -1.66 4.41 5.61
CA PHE A 53 -1.45 2.96 5.61
C PHE A 53 -2.42 2.22 4.69
N GLU A 54 -3.71 2.58 4.72
CA GLU A 54 -4.70 2.01 3.82
C GLU A 54 -4.32 2.25 2.36
N ARG A 55 -3.87 3.48 2.05
CA ARG A 55 -3.44 3.84 0.70
C ARG A 55 -2.16 3.09 0.28
N GLU A 56 -1.20 2.91 1.17
CA GLU A 56 -0.01 2.08 0.92
C GLU A 56 -0.42 0.65 0.54
N ALA A 57 -1.33 0.05 1.30
CA ALA A 57 -1.80 -1.31 1.05
C ALA A 57 -2.44 -1.47 -0.34
N GLU A 58 -3.23 -0.49 -0.79
CA GLU A 58 -3.78 -0.46 -2.15
C GLU A 58 -2.70 -0.46 -3.23
N ILE A 59 -1.66 0.36 -3.06
CA ILE A 59 -0.56 0.48 -4.03
C ILE A 59 0.27 -0.79 -4.05
N VAL A 60 0.58 -1.38 -2.89
CA VAL A 60 1.28 -2.67 -2.80
C VAL A 60 0.46 -3.78 -3.46
N ALA A 61 -0.86 -3.80 -3.26
CA ALA A 61 -1.73 -4.76 -3.92
C ALA A 61 -1.71 -4.58 -5.45
N ALA A 62 -1.71 -3.35 -5.95
CA ALA A 62 -1.60 -3.06 -7.38
C ALA A 62 -0.23 -3.47 -7.96
N LEU A 63 0.87 -3.25 -7.22
CA LEU A 63 2.20 -3.69 -7.63
C LEU A 63 2.27 -5.22 -7.72
N ARG A 64 1.78 -5.95 -6.71
CA ARG A 64 1.74 -7.42 -6.71
C ARG A 64 0.93 -8.02 -7.87
N GLN A 65 -0.12 -7.32 -8.30
CA GLN A 65 -0.91 -7.72 -9.47
C GLN A 65 -0.20 -7.43 -10.79
N THR A 66 0.63 -6.37 -10.82
CA THR A 66 1.43 -6.01 -12.00
C THR A 66 2.63 -6.95 -12.19
N ASP A 67 3.17 -7.45 -11.08
CA ASP A 67 4.23 -8.48 -11.01
C ASP A 67 3.68 -9.92 -11.06
N GLY A 68 2.48 -10.13 -11.63
CA GLY A 68 1.77 -11.42 -11.66
C GLY A 68 2.69 -12.64 -11.86
N PRO A 69 2.37 -13.80 -11.24
CA PRO A 69 3.31 -14.77 -10.65
C PRO A 69 4.59 -14.99 -11.48
N ALA A 70 5.54 -14.07 -11.38
CA ALA A 70 6.90 -14.29 -11.81
C ALA A 70 7.61 -14.93 -10.61
N MET A 71 8.06 -16.17 -10.81
CA MET A 71 8.74 -17.05 -9.84
C MET A 71 7.82 -18.00 -9.04
N SER A 72 7.19 -18.94 -9.75
CA SER A 72 7.38 -20.34 -9.33
C SER A 72 8.89 -20.58 -9.30
N VAL A 73 9.47 -20.53 -8.11
CA VAL A 73 10.83 -21.00 -7.88
C VAL A 73 10.79 -22.52 -7.99
N ASP A 74 10.77 -23.02 -9.23
CA ASP A 74 11.15 -24.40 -9.56
C ASP A 74 12.68 -24.48 -9.39
N VAL A 75 13.12 -24.35 -8.14
CA VAL A 75 14.47 -24.75 -7.74
C VAL A 75 14.44 -26.27 -7.68
N LEU A 76 14.93 -26.85 -8.78
CA LEU A 76 15.82 -28.01 -8.77
C LEU A 76 15.32 -29.21 -7.94
N ARG A 77 14.46 -30.04 -8.56
CA ARG A 77 14.63 -31.49 -8.42
C ARG A 77 15.17 -32.00 -9.75
N GLY A 78 16.50 -31.98 -9.84
CA GLY A 78 17.21 -32.63 -10.93
C GLY A 78 16.89 -34.13 -10.94
N ASP A 79 16.77 -34.65 -12.15
CA ASP A 79 17.12 -36.02 -12.51
C ASP A 79 18.22 -36.57 -11.59
N GLN A 80 17.87 -37.59 -10.80
CA GLN A 80 18.69 -38.76 -10.50
C GLN A 80 17.78 -39.95 -10.21
#